data_AF-A0A800BRL8-F1
#
_entry.id   AF-A0A800BRL8-F1
#
_cell.length_a   1.000
_cell.length_b   1.000
_cell.length_c   1.000
_cell.angle_alpha   90.00
_cell.angle_beta   90.00
_cell.angle_gamma   90.00
#
_symmetry.space_group_name_H-M   'P 1'
#
loop_
_entity.id
_entity.type
_entity.pdbx_description
1 polymer ?
#
loop_
_entity_poly.entity_id
_entity_poly.type
_entity_poly.pdbx_seq_one_letter_code
_entity_poly.pdbx_strand_id
1 'polypeptide(L)'
;KMALAKGLHPQVTRPNTSQSAEEKAFSNAAKGIRECPAPQNRDLPLPRKPRRSSRVKIFQVLSGVATWGGGGTVVLALTRELVRLGCEVTVLCLSDFASEQFARAGARVVTSRYWRREINPPFDLLAFYELFRLCRRERFDIVHTHTSKGGFLGRIAARLAGVPTVIHTVHGFAFHEFTPGPVAAFYTLLERLASHFCDLVICVNDEDRRTAIRRRIVGPDKIVTIHNGIDVGRFVGARGDSVRRELALGDDALLIGTVGRLAPQKGFAHLLRAIPLVLRQHPEARFAFVGDGPLEAELKELAAELSVSENCHFLGFRRDIPEVLAACDVFVLPSLWEGLSITLLEAMAAGKPIVATGIKGNREVITDGVNGLLVRPKDSADLARAIIELIEDRERARLLGEKAHQTVRRRFDERAMLEKTLQAYAAAMAGSASPELKLKAKEVKACPWAGYPTSGSERSFHTPLRDCRRGQGALLPSPRLRA
;
A
#
# COMPACT_ATOMS: atom_id res chain seq x y z
N LYS A 1 1.02 -67.95 0.62
CA LYS A 1 0.47 -68.73 1.76
C LYS A 1 -0.45 -67.79 2.56
N MET A 2 -1.75 -67.84 2.24
CA MET A 2 -2.88 -68.13 3.17
C MET A 2 -3.06 -67.07 4.27
N ALA A 3 -4.06 -66.18 4.28
CA ALA A 3 -5.53 -66.25 4.10
C ALA A 3 -6.32 -66.74 5.34
N LEU A 4 -7.39 -65.96 5.62
CA LEU A 4 -8.64 -66.20 6.37
C LEU A 4 -8.67 -65.99 7.90
N ALA A 5 -9.75 -65.51 8.55
CA ALA A 5 -10.98 -64.77 8.20
C ALA A 5 -11.88 -64.66 9.46
N LYS A 6 -12.92 -63.80 9.36
CA LYS A 6 -14.18 -63.66 10.17
C LYS A 6 -14.09 -62.71 11.38
N GLY A 7 -14.92 -61.69 11.59
CA GLY A 7 -16.18 -61.25 10.96
C GLY A 7 -17.30 -61.15 12.01
N LEU A 8 -17.93 -59.98 12.19
CA LEU A 8 -19.34 -59.77 12.61
C LEU A 8 -19.71 -58.26 12.67
N HIS A 9 -20.82 -57.91 12.01
CA HIS A 9 -21.50 -56.60 11.95
C HIS A 9 -22.26 -56.25 13.27
N PRO A 10 -22.68 -54.98 13.49
CA PRO A 10 -24.05 -54.57 13.09
C PRO A 10 -24.23 -53.11 12.58
N GLN A 11 -25.21 -53.01 11.67
CA GLN A 11 -26.25 -51.98 11.53
C GLN A 11 -25.97 -50.59 10.93
N VAL A 12 -26.51 -50.47 9.70
CA VAL A 12 -26.86 -49.27 8.96
C VAL A 12 -28.12 -48.64 9.55
N THR A 13 -28.06 -47.37 9.91
CA THR A 13 -29.23 -46.48 10.01
C THR A 13 -28.95 -45.23 9.18
N ARG A 14 -29.80 -44.97 8.17
CA ARG A 14 -29.85 -43.70 7.45
C ARG A 14 -30.68 -42.71 8.28
N PRO A 15 -30.39 -41.41 8.17
CA PRO A 15 -31.48 -40.46 7.97
C PRO A 15 -31.32 -39.73 6.64
N ASN A 16 -32.35 -39.91 5.83
CA ASN A 16 -32.74 -39.07 4.72
C ASN A 16 -33.12 -37.68 5.26
N THR A 17 -32.69 -36.60 4.61
CA THR A 17 -33.34 -35.27 4.43
C THR A 17 -32.32 -34.13 4.38
N SER A 18 -31.67 -33.94 3.23
CA SER A 18 -30.97 -32.68 2.92
C SER A 18 -31.28 -32.10 1.54
N GLN A 19 -32.16 -32.74 0.76
CA GLN A 19 -32.51 -32.25 -0.59
C GLN A 19 -33.60 -31.17 -0.64
N SER A 20 -34.16 -30.71 0.50
CA SER A 20 -35.18 -29.65 0.52
C SER A 20 -34.71 -28.31 1.09
N ALA A 21 -33.44 -28.19 1.50
CA ALA A 21 -32.84 -26.95 2.01
C ALA A 21 -32.07 -26.16 0.94
N GLU A 22 -31.53 -26.83 -0.08
CA GLU A 22 -30.78 -26.21 -1.17
C GLU A 22 -31.68 -25.48 -2.20
N GLU A 23 -32.91 -25.95 -2.42
CA GLU A 23 -33.87 -25.27 -3.31
C GLU A 23 -34.49 -24.01 -2.68
N LYS A 24 -34.56 -23.92 -1.35
CA LYS A 24 -35.06 -22.71 -0.65
C LYS A 24 -34.02 -21.57 -0.57
N ALA A 25 -32.75 -21.85 -0.82
CA ALA A 25 -31.70 -20.83 -0.89
C ALA A 25 -31.72 -20.01 -2.21
N PHE A 26 -32.41 -20.50 -3.24
CA PHE A 26 -32.53 -19.83 -4.54
C PHE A 26 -33.63 -18.77 -4.62
N SER A 27 -34.53 -18.68 -3.63
CA SER A 27 -35.72 -17.82 -3.71
C SER A 27 -35.62 -16.44 -3.02
N ASN A 28 -34.55 -16.15 -2.25
CA ASN A 28 -34.36 -14.83 -1.59
C ASN A 28 -33.18 -14.01 -2.16
N ALA A 29 -32.94 -14.16 -3.47
CA ALA A 29 -31.87 -13.51 -4.23
C ALA A 29 -32.22 -12.06 -4.62
N ALA A 30 -32.38 -11.16 -3.65
CA ALA A 30 -32.49 -9.73 -3.95
C ALA A 30 -32.03 -8.85 -2.79
N LYS A 31 -30.71 -8.74 -2.57
CA LYS A 31 -30.04 -7.59 -1.90
C LYS A 31 -28.52 -7.78 -1.96
N GLY A 32 -27.85 -7.05 -2.87
CA GLY A 32 -26.39 -6.88 -2.93
C GLY A 32 -25.86 -5.95 -1.83
N ILE A 33 -24.64 -5.42 -2.00
CA ILE A 33 -23.89 -4.47 -1.15
C ILE A 33 -24.65 -4.04 0.11
N ARG A 34 -24.16 -4.46 1.27
CA ARG A 34 -24.71 -4.07 2.55
C ARG A 34 -24.01 -2.82 3.05
N GLU A 35 -24.81 -1.89 3.57
CA GLU A 35 -24.32 -0.78 4.38
C GLU A 35 -24.10 -1.30 5.81
N CYS A 36 -23.03 -0.85 6.47
CA CYS A 36 -22.88 -1.05 7.91
C CYS A 36 -23.92 -0.17 8.64
N PRO A 37 -24.65 -0.69 9.64
CA PRO A 37 -25.68 0.08 10.32
C PRO A 37 -25.08 1.27 11.08
N ALA A 38 -25.53 2.48 10.77
CA ALA A 38 -25.36 3.67 11.60
C ALA A 38 -26.40 3.66 12.75
N PRO A 39 -26.17 4.36 13.87
CA PRO A 39 -27.16 4.46 14.95
C PRO A 39 -28.46 5.10 14.44
N GLN A 40 -29.59 4.47 14.78
CA GLN A 40 -30.90 4.71 14.17
C GLN A 40 -31.58 5.98 14.71
N ASN A 41 -32.17 6.78 13.83
CA ASN A 41 -33.26 7.69 14.17
C ASN A 41 -34.34 7.62 13.08
N ARG A 42 -35.61 7.51 13.48
CA ARG A 42 -36.76 7.12 12.64
C ARG A 42 -37.52 8.31 12.02
N ASP A 43 -38.19 7.97 10.92
CA ASP A 43 -39.35 8.58 10.24
C ASP A 43 -39.20 9.90 9.46
N LEU A 44 -39.06 9.78 8.12
CA LEU A 44 -39.42 10.84 7.16
C LEU A 44 -40.02 10.25 5.85
N PRO A 45 -41.00 10.92 5.22
CA PRO A 45 -41.75 10.42 4.07
C PRO A 45 -40.94 10.39 2.76
N LEU A 46 -41.38 9.51 1.83
CA LEU A 46 -40.73 9.19 0.54
C LEU A 46 -40.31 10.45 -0.26
N PRO A 47 -39.05 10.57 -0.72
CA PRO A 47 -38.62 11.75 -1.44
C PRO A 47 -39.04 11.70 -2.91
N ARG A 48 -39.57 12.84 -3.37
CA ARG A 48 -39.66 13.28 -4.77
C ARG A 48 -38.31 13.06 -5.49
N LYS A 49 -38.34 12.88 -6.82
CA LYS A 49 -37.15 12.72 -7.71
C LYS A 49 -35.98 13.59 -7.20
N PRO A 50 -34.83 13.01 -6.80
CA PRO A 50 -33.76 13.78 -6.19
C PRO A 50 -33.16 14.71 -7.23
N ARG A 51 -33.23 16.03 -6.97
CA ARG A 51 -32.34 17.01 -7.60
C ARG A 51 -30.90 16.55 -7.31
N ARG A 52 -30.04 16.54 -8.33
CA ARG A 52 -28.62 16.18 -8.21
C ARG A 52 -28.00 17.09 -7.13
N SER A 53 -27.44 16.50 -6.07
CA SER A 53 -26.68 17.20 -5.02
C SER A 53 -25.57 18.04 -5.66
N SER A 54 -25.38 19.28 -5.20
CA SER A 54 -24.28 20.16 -5.64
C SER A 54 -22.90 19.59 -5.26
N ARG A 55 -22.85 18.67 -4.29
CA ARG A 55 -21.60 18.06 -3.82
C ARG A 55 -21.04 17.05 -4.81
N VAL A 56 -19.72 16.93 -4.88
CA VAL A 56 -19.03 15.94 -5.72
C VAL A 56 -19.15 14.56 -5.05
N LYS A 57 -19.65 13.56 -5.77
CA LYS A 57 -19.77 12.17 -5.28
C LYS A 57 -18.58 11.33 -5.72
N ILE A 58 -17.79 10.85 -4.76
CA ILE A 58 -16.55 10.10 -5.02
C ILE A 58 -16.68 8.68 -4.48
N PHE A 59 -16.31 7.70 -5.29
CA PHE A 59 -16.24 6.30 -4.87
C PHE A 59 -14.80 5.80 -4.91
N GLN A 60 -14.27 5.43 -3.75
CA GLN A 60 -12.95 4.83 -3.60
C GLN A 60 -13.06 3.31 -3.49
N VAL A 61 -12.33 2.58 -4.35
CA VAL A 61 -12.31 1.11 -4.35
C VAL A 61 -10.99 0.64 -3.76
N LEU A 62 -11.01 0.17 -2.51
CA LEU A 62 -9.85 -0.36 -1.79
C LEU A 62 -10.10 -1.84 -1.45
N SER A 63 -9.98 -2.69 -2.45
CA SER A 63 -10.32 -4.11 -2.32
C SER A 63 -9.07 -4.98 -2.23
N GLY A 64 -8.78 -5.54 -1.06
CA GLY A 64 -7.61 -6.42 -0.86
C GLY A 64 -6.95 -6.32 0.51
N VAL A 65 -7.37 -5.37 1.34
CA VAL A 65 -6.92 -5.27 2.73
C VAL A 65 -7.74 -6.20 3.62
N ALA A 66 -7.35 -7.48 3.67
CA ALA A 66 -7.72 -8.32 4.82
C ALA A 66 -7.11 -7.76 6.12
N THR A 67 -6.03 -6.98 6.00
CA THR A 67 -5.34 -6.29 7.10
C THR A 67 -4.99 -4.87 6.69
N TRP A 68 -5.00 -3.94 7.65
CA TRP A 68 -4.60 -2.54 7.47
C TRP A 68 -3.14 -2.46 7.02
N GLY A 69 -2.83 -1.54 6.09
CA GLY A 69 -1.47 -1.37 5.58
C GLY A 69 -1.30 0.00 4.93
N GLY A 70 -0.09 0.27 4.41
CA GLY A 70 0.29 1.61 3.91
C GLY A 70 -0.69 2.19 2.88
N GLY A 71 -1.17 1.39 1.92
CA GLY A 71 -2.18 1.83 0.97
C GLY A 71 -3.51 2.26 1.63
N GLY A 72 -3.92 1.58 2.70
CA GLY A 72 -5.11 1.95 3.47
C GLY A 72 -4.93 3.27 4.23
N THR A 73 -3.76 3.50 4.82
CA THR A 73 -3.41 4.77 5.50
C THR A 73 -3.48 5.95 4.54
N VAL A 74 -2.89 5.83 3.34
CA VAL A 74 -2.91 6.90 2.32
C VAL A 74 -4.32 7.18 1.84
N VAL A 75 -5.12 6.13 1.58
CA VAL A 75 -6.51 6.31 1.16
C VAL A 75 -7.33 6.96 2.27
N LEU A 76 -7.10 6.61 3.54
CA LEU A 76 -7.77 7.25 4.68
C LEU A 76 -7.45 8.74 4.79
N ALA A 77 -6.19 9.14 4.63
CA ALA A 77 -5.79 10.55 4.60
C ALA A 77 -6.54 11.30 3.49
N LEU A 78 -6.59 10.72 2.29
CA LEU A 78 -7.33 11.28 1.15
C LEU A 78 -8.84 11.33 1.42
N THR A 79 -9.43 10.29 2.01
CA THR A 79 -10.85 10.27 2.40
C THR A 79 -11.18 11.40 3.36
N ARG A 80 -10.39 11.57 4.42
CA ARG A 80 -10.57 12.64 5.42
C ARG A 80 -10.54 14.01 4.77
N GLU A 81 -9.57 14.23 3.88
CA GLU A 81 -9.45 15.49 3.18
C GLU A 81 -10.64 15.75 2.25
N LEU A 82 -11.08 14.76 1.47
CA LEU A 82 -12.25 14.89 0.61
C LEU A 82 -13.54 15.18 1.40
N VAL A 83 -13.74 14.52 2.55
CA VAL A 83 -14.88 14.78 3.43
C VAL A 83 -14.80 16.18 4.04
N ARG A 84 -13.62 16.63 4.48
CA ARG A 84 -13.38 17.99 4.98
C ARG A 84 -13.77 19.06 3.96
N LEU A 85 -13.64 18.73 2.67
CA LEU A 85 -14.01 19.57 1.53
C LEU A 85 -15.45 19.45 1.09
N GLY A 86 -16.28 18.73 1.85
CA GLY A 86 -17.71 18.59 1.58
C GLY A 86 -18.05 17.64 0.44
N CYS A 87 -17.11 16.78 0.00
CA CYS A 87 -17.42 15.72 -0.95
C CYS A 87 -18.20 14.59 -0.28
N GLU A 88 -19.11 13.96 -1.03
CA GLU A 88 -19.77 12.73 -0.60
C GLU A 88 -18.88 11.54 -0.96
N VAL A 89 -18.17 10.99 0.03
CA VAL A 89 -17.23 9.88 -0.20
C VAL A 89 -17.87 8.55 0.17
N THR A 90 -17.86 7.61 -0.78
CA THR A 90 -18.14 6.20 -0.54
C THR A 90 -16.84 5.39 -0.64
N VAL A 91 -16.59 4.46 0.26
CA VAL A 91 -15.41 3.58 0.23
C VAL A 91 -15.84 2.11 0.23
N LEU A 92 -15.29 1.32 -0.70
CA LEU A 92 -15.37 -0.13 -0.65
C LEU A 92 -14.14 -0.71 0.04
N CYS A 93 -14.35 -1.40 1.15
CA CYS A 93 -13.33 -2.14 1.89
C CYS A 93 -13.89 -3.47 2.45
N LEU A 94 -13.02 -4.34 2.98
CA LEU A 94 -13.37 -5.74 3.30
C LEU A 94 -13.08 -6.17 4.74
N SER A 95 -12.48 -5.31 5.56
CA SER A 95 -12.18 -5.60 6.96
C SER A 95 -12.95 -4.66 7.88
N ASP A 96 -13.45 -5.17 9.01
CA ASP A 96 -14.19 -4.38 10.00
C ASP A 96 -13.38 -3.19 10.51
N PHE A 97 -12.08 -3.40 10.78
CA PHE A 97 -11.20 -2.33 11.21
C PHE A 97 -11.12 -1.18 10.18
N ALA A 98 -10.86 -1.50 8.91
CA ALA A 98 -10.84 -0.47 7.87
C ALA A 98 -12.19 0.24 7.72
N SER A 99 -13.29 -0.53 7.76
CA SER A 99 -14.64 0.02 7.70
C SER A 99 -14.88 1.03 8.82
N GLU A 100 -14.46 0.72 10.04
CA GLU A 100 -14.55 1.64 11.17
C GLU A 100 -13.72 2.90 10.96
N GLN A 101 -12.48 2.79 10.46
CA GLN A 101 -11.63 3.95 10.21
C GLN A 101 -12.22 4.89 9.16
N PHE A 102 -12.74 4.35 8.04
CA PHE A 102 -13.37 5.16 6.99
C PHE A 102 -14.71 5.76 7.43
N ALA A 103 -15.51 5.03 8.21
CA ALA A 103 -16.76 5.55 8.78
C ALA A 103 -16.49 6.70 9.76
N ARG A 104 -15.48 6.58 10.63
CA ARG A 104 -15.03 7.65 11.53
C ARG A 104 -14.50 8.87 10.78
N ALA A 105 -13.96 8.68 9.58
CA ALA A 105 -13.55 9.77 8.69
C ALA A 105 -14.74 10.45 7.97
N GLY A 106 -15.97 9.99 8.19
CA GLY A 106 -17.19 10.56 7.60
C GLY A 106 -17.55 9.99 6.22
N ALA A 107 -16.91 8.91 5.77
CA ALA A 107 -17.27 8.25 4.52
C ALA A 107 -18.37 7.20 4.71
N ARG A 108 -19.19 7.01 3.67
CA ARG A 108 -20.11 5.87 3.58
C ARG A 108 -19.33 4.62 3.22
N VAL A 109 -19.39 3.59 4.05
CA VAL A 109 -18.67 2.34 3.81
C VAL A 109 -19.58 1.29 3.19
N VAL A 110 -19.08 0.62 2.16
CA VAL A 110 -19.75 -0.48 1.47
C VAL A 110 -18.86 -1.72 1.44
N THR A 111 -19.46 -2.89 1.61
CA THR A 111 -18.76 -4.18 1.49
C THR A 111 -19.36 -5.01 0.36
N SER A 112 -18.54 -5.89 -0.23
CA SER A 112 -18.99 -6.84 -1.25
C SER A 112 -19.01 -8.25 -0.67
N ARG A 113 -20.12 -8.95 -0.85
CA ARG A 113 -20.28 -10.35 -0.43
C ARG A 113 -19.58 -11.35 -1.35
N TYR A 114 -19.30 -10.93 -2.58
CA TYR A 114 -18.67 -11.77 -3.59
C TYR A 114 -17.17 -11.56 -3.67
N TRP A 115 -16.66 -10.46 -3.11
CA TRP A 115 -15.24 -10.18 -3.18
C TRP A 115 -14.42 -11.20 -2.38
N ARG A 116 -13.57 -11.95 -3.09
CA ARG A 116 -12.54 -12.81 -2.52
C ARG A 116 -11.15 -12.20 -2.77
N ARG A 117 -10.21 -12.46 -1.86
CA ARG A 117 -8.82 -12.01 -2.05
C ARG A 117 -8.17 -12.71 -3.23
N GLU A 118 -8.33 -14.03 -3.28
CA GLU A 118 -7.86 -14.87 -4.37
C GLU A 118 -8.63 -14.59 -5.66
N ILE A 119 -7.99 -14.86 -6.80
CA ILE A 119 -8.65 -14.78 -8.11
C ILE A 119 -9.63 -15.94 -8.18
N ASN A 120 -10.92 -15.63 -8.35
CA ASN A 120 -11.97 -16.63 -8.42
C ASN A 120 -13.02 -16.15 -9.45
N PRO A 121 -12.93 -16.59 -10.71
CA PRO A 121 -13.67 -15.98 -11.81
C PRO A 121 -15.20 -15.89 -11.60
N PRO A 122 -15.92 -16.93 -11.11
CA PRO A 122 -17.34 -16.81 -10.82
C PRO A 122 -17.67 -15.70 -9.80
N PHE A 123 -16.92 -15.65 -8.70
CA PHE A 123 -17.10 -14.62 -7.66
C PHE A 123 -16.67 -13.24 -8.14
N ASP A 124 -15.65 -13.17 -9.00
CA ASP A 124 -15.13 -11.93 -9.57
C ASP A 124 -16.09 -11.31 -10.58
N LEU A 125 -16.80 -12.13 -11.35
CA LEU A 125 -17.88 -11.68 -12.23
C LEU A 125 -19.06 -11.11 -11.42
N LEU A 126 -19.42 -11.76 -10.32
CA LEU A 126 -20.48 -11.28 -9.41
C LEU A 126 -20.07 -9.97 -8.71
N ALA A 127 -18.81 -9.88 -8.24
CA ALA A 127 -18.25 -8.67 -7.65
C ALA A 127 -18.20 -7.51 -8.68
N PHE A 128 -17.82 -7.80 -9.93
CA PHE A 128 -17.87 -6.84 -11.02
C PHE A 128 -19.29 -6.32 -11.27
N TYR A 129 -20.28 -7.21 -11.38
CA TYR A 129 -21.67 -6.82 -11.59
C TYR A 129 -22.20 -5.98 -10.43
N GLU A 130 -21.81 -6.32 -9.21
CA GLU A 130 -22.14 -5.57 -8.00
C GLU A 130 -21.56 -4.14 -8.02
N LEU A 131 -20.28 -3.99 -8.38
CA LEU A 131 -19.62 -2.69 -8.59
C LEU A 131 -20.30 -1.86 -9.69
N PHE A 132 -20.61 -2.49 -10.82
CA PHE A 132 -21.29 -1.86 -11.95
C PHE A 132 -22.67 -1.32 -11.53
N ARG A 133 -23.48 -2.14 -10.85
CA ARG A 133 -24.80 -1.72 -10.37
C ARG A 133 -24.71 -0.59 -9.36
N LEU A 134 -23.74 -0.63 -8.45
CA LEU A 134 -23.53 0.45 -7.49
C LEU A 134 -23.19 1.75 -8.22
N CYS A 135 -22.22 1.73 -9.14
CA CYS A 135 -21.83 2.92 -9.90
C CYS A 135 -22.99 3.50 -10.69
N ARG A 136 -23.80 2.63 -11.33
CA ARG A 136 -24.97 3.02 -12.14
C ARG A 136 -26.08 3.64 -11.28
N ARG A 137 -26.32 3.08 -10.09
CA ARG A 137 -27.38 3.53 -9.16
C ARG A 137 -27.00 4.84 -8.48
N GLU A 138 -25.78 4.91 -7.94
CA GLU A 138 -25.33 6.04 -7.12
C GLU A 138 -24.88 7.24 -7.95
N ARG A 139 -24.57 7.04 -9.24
CA ARG A 139 -24.14 8.09 -10.18
C ARG A 139 -22.95 8.90 -9.64
N PHE A 140 -21.87 8.21 -9.31
CA PHE A 140 -20.63 8.85 -8.87
C PHE A 140 -20.08 9.77 -9.95
N ASP A 141 -19.52 10.89 -9.49
CA ASP A 141 -18.81 11.86 -10.31
C ASP A 141 -17.38 11.36 -10.60
N ILE A 142 -16.72 10.80 -9.58
CA ILE A 142 -15.38 10.20 -9.66
C ILE A 142 -15.41 8.78 -9.09
N VAL A 143 -14.80 7.82 -9.79
CA VAL A 143 -14.38 6.55 -9.20
C VAL A 143 -12.85 6.52 -9.14
N HIS A 144 -12.29 6.43 -7.94
CA HIS A 144 -10.86 6.25 -7.73
C HIS A 144 -10.57 4.82 -7.24
N THR A 145 -9.92 4.04 -8.08
CA THR A 145 -9.56 2.66 -7.73
C THR A 145 -8.14 2.56 -7.20
N HIS A 146 -7.96 1.66 -6.24
CA HIS A 146 -6.69 1.28 -5.66
C HIS A 146 -6.55 -0.25 -5.74
N THR A 147 -5.33 -0.77 -5.57
CA THR A 147 -4.98 -2.21 -5.64
C THR A 147 -5.13 -2.82 -7.03
N SER A 148 -4.47 -3.96 -7.31
CA SER A 148 -4.46 -4.56 -8.65
C SER A 148 -5.83 -5.10 -9.06
N LYS A 149 -6.42 -6.04 -8.28
CA LYS A 149 -7.72 -6.66 -8.60
C LYS A 149 -8.88 -5.64 -8.52
N GLY A 150 -8.86 -4.79 -7.50
CA GLY A 150 -9.78 -3.64 -7.36
C GLY A 150 -9.70 -2.67 -8.50
N GLY A 151 -8.46 -2.34 -8.89
CA GLY A 151 -8.15 -1.53 -10.06
C GLY A 151 -8.70 -2.11 -11.34
N PHE A 152 -8.50 -3.41 -11.59
CA PHE A 152 -8.97 -4.05 -12.81
C PHE A 152 -10.50 -4.04 -12.91
N LEU A 153 -11.19 -4.63 -11.92
CA LEU A 153 -12.66 -4.75 -11.96
C LEU A 153 -13.34 -3.38 -11.80
N GLY A 154 -12.84 -2.53 -10.91
CA GLY A 154 -13.43 -1.23 -10.60
C GLY A 154 -13.35 -0.25 -11.76
N ARG A 155 -12.21 -0.18 -12.49
CA ARG A 155 -12.09 0.68 -13.67
C ARG A 155 -13.09 0.33 -14.75
N ILE A 156 -13.18 -0.96 -15.09
CA ILE A 156 -14.07 -1.46 -16.14
C ILE A 156 -15.54 -1.23 -15.72
N ALA A 157 -15.90 -1.61 -14.49
CA ALA A 157 -17.26 -1.45 -13.98
C ALA A 157 -17.71 0.03 -13.95
N ALA A 158 -16.84 0.93 -13.49
CA ALA A 158 -17.12 2.36 -13.43
C ALA A 158 -17.35 2.96 -14.82
N ARG A 159 -16.45 2.67 -15.77
CA ARG A 159 -16.57 3.19 -17.13
C ARG A 159 -17.83 2.69 -17.83
N LEU A 160 -18.13 1.40 -17.74
CA LEU A 160 -19.34 0.82 -18.32
C LEU A 160 -20.63 1.35 -17.66
N ALA A 161 -20.58 1.69 -16.38
CA ALA A 161 -21.70 2.31 -15.69
C ALA A 161 -21.96 3.77 -16.14
N GLY A 162 -21.02 4.38 -16.87
CA GLY A 162 -21.09 5.77 -17.33
C GLY A 162 -20.53 6.76 -16.32
N VAL A 163 -19.62 6.33 -15.44
CA VAL A 163 -18.92 7.25 -14.52
C VAL A 163 -18.08 8.23 -15.34
N PRO A 164 -18.22 9.55 -15.14
CA PRO A 164 -17.55 10.54 -15.98
C PRO A 164 -16.04 10.62 -15.81
N THR A 165 -15.52 10.35 -14.61
CA THR A 165 -14.09 10.40 -14.31
C THR A 165 -13.66 9.16 -13.53
N VAL A 166 -12.71 8.41 -14.08
CA VAL A 166 -12.17 7.18 -13.51
C VAL A 166 -10.66 7.31 -13.34
N ILE A 167 -10.19 7.21 -12.11
CA ILE A 167 -8.77 7.36 -11.74
C ILE A 167 -8.29 6.05 -11.12
N HIS A 168 -7.02 5.71 -11.34
CA HIS A 168 -6.39 4.54 -10.73
C HIS A 168 -5.03 4.88 -10.13
N THR A 169 -4.84 4.59 -8.84
CA THR A 169 -3.52 4.66 -8.22
C THR A 169 -2.87 3.28 -8.16
N VAL A 170 -1.70 3.18 -8.77
CA VAL A 170 -0.81 2.01 -8.73
C VAL A 170 0.09 2.12 -7.50
N HIS A 171 -0.19 1.27 -6.50
CA HIS A 171 0.64 1.10 -5.29
C HIS A 171 1.80 0.10 -5.48
N GLY A 172 2.04 -0.29 -6.73
CA GLY A 172 2.93 -1.36 -7.16
C GLY A 172 2.22 -2.25 -8.17
N PHE A 173 2.90 -2.65 -9.24
CA PHE A 173 2.36 -3.59 -10.21
C PHE A 173 2.30 -5.01 -9.65
N ALA A 174 1.36 -5.83 -10.16
CA ALA A 174 1.27 -7.26 -9.84
C ALA A 174 2.47 -8.08 -10.37
N PHE A 175 3.42 -7.43 -11.06
CA PHE A 175 4.68 -8.00 -11.51
C PHE A 175 5.85 -7.20 -10.93
N HIS A 176 6.92 -7.89 -10.61
CA HIS A 176 8.17 -7.35 -10.08
C HIS A 176 9.37 -8.04 -10.74
N GLU A 177 10.58 -7.68 -10.31
CA GLU A 177 11.83 -8.15 -10.93
C GLU A 177 12.04 -9.66 -10.84
N PHE A 178 11.43 -10.30 -9.85
CA PHE A 178 11.49 -11.76 -9.68
C PHE A 178 10.27 -12.49 -10.26
N THR A 179 9.36 -11.78 -10.94
CA THR A 179 8.22 -12.41 -11.61
C THR A 179 8.67 -13.05 -12.92
N PRO A 180 8.32 -14.33 -13.19
CA PRO A 180 8.62 -14.98 -14.46
C PRO A 180 8.10 -14.17 -15.66
N GLY A 181 8.88 -14.13 -16.75
CA GLY A 181 8.59 -13.31 -17.94
C GLY A 181 7.16 -13.48 -18.50
N PRO A 182 6.66 -14.71 -18.73
CA PRO A 182 5.30 -14.93 -19.22
C PRO A 182 4.21 -14.40 -18.28
N VAL A 183 4.40 -14.58 -16.96
CA VAL A 183 3.47 -14.09 -15.93
C VAL A 183 3.48 -12.56 -15.90
N ALA A 184 4.66 -11.95 -15.99
CA ALA A 184 4.79 -10.50 -16.04
C ALA A 184 4.15 -9.91 -17.32
N ALA A 185 4.25 -10.61 -18.46
CA ALA A 185 3.61 -10.21 -19.71
C ALA A 185 2.08 -10.30 -19.62
N PHE A 186 1.54 -11.35 -19.00
CA PHE A 186 0.11 -11.50 -18.75
C PHE A 186 -0.46 -10.36 -17.90
N TYR A 187 0.16 -10.06 -16.75
CA TYR A 187 -0.28 -8.92 -15.92
C TYR A 187 -0.11 -7.57 -16.63
N THR A 188 0.94 -7.42 -17.46
CA THR A 188 1.11 -6.21 -18.29
C THR A 188 -0.05 -6.05 -19.28
N LEU A 189 -0.52 -7.15 -19.89
CA LEU A 189 -1.68 -7.13 -20.79
C LEU A 189 -2.96 -6.73 -20.06
N LEU A 190 -3.20 -7.29 -18.87
CA LEU A 190 -4.36 -6.94 -18.04
C LEU A 190 -4.36 -5.47 -17.64
N GLU A 191 -3.21 -4.94 -17.19
CA GLU A 191 -3.08 -3.52 -16.85
C GLU A 191 -3.27 -2.63 -18.07
N ARG A 192 -2.73 -3.03 -19.23
CA ARG A 192 -2.93 -2.31 -20.49
C ARG A 192 -4.40 -2.28 -20.87
N LEU A 193 -5.10 -3.41 -20.80
CA LEU A 193 -6.55 -3.48 -21.08
C LEU A 193 -7.31 -2.53 -20.14
N ALA A 194 -7.06 -2.63 -18.84
CA ALA A 194 -7.76 -1.82 -17.84
C ALA A 194 -7.46 -0.31 -17.95
N SER A 195 -6.29 0.08 -18.47
CA SER A 195 -5.92 1.48 -18.70
C SER A 195 -6.85 2.22 -19.68
N HIS A 196 -7.49 1.48 -20.60
CA HIS A 196 -8.46 2.06 -21.54
C HIS A 196 -9.74 2.53 -20.85
N PHE A 197 -10.00 2.04 -19.63
CA PHE A 197 -11.20 2.35 -18.85
C PHE A 197 -10.96 3.45 -17.80
N CYS A 198 -9.74 3.99 -17.66
CA CYS A 198 -9.43 5.13 -16.80
C CYS A 198 -8.97 6.36 -17.58
N ASP A 199 -9.24 7.55 -17.03
CA ASP A 199 -8.82 8.84 -17.57
C ASP A 199 -7.39 9.18 -17.13
N LEU A 200 -7.04 8.81 -15.89
CA LEU A 200 -5.73 9.08 -15.31
C LEU A 200 -5.23 7.90 -14.47
N VAL A 201 -3.93 7.61 -14.60
CA VAL A 201 -3.18 6.70 -13.73
C VAL A 201 -2.22 7.51 -12.87
N ILE A 202 -2.23 7.26 -11.56
CA ILE A 202 -1.29 7.81 -10.60
C ILE A 202 -0.34 6.68 -10.19
N CYS A 203 0.97 6.90 -10.31
CA CYS A 203 1.99 6.01 -9.75
C CYS A 203 2.57 6.62 -8.48
N VAL A 204 2.81 5.79 -7.47
CA VAL A 204 3.42 6.23 -6.21
C VAL A 204 4.94 6.41 -6.29
N ASN A 205 5.55 5.99 -7.40
CA ASN A 205 6.99 6.12 -7.68
C ASN A 205 7.22 6.29 -9.20
N ASP A 206 8.33 6.94 -9.57
CA ASP A 206 8.72 7.26 -10.93
C ASP A 206 9.16 6.02 -11.71
N GLU A 207 9.73 5.02 -11.05
CA GLU A 207 10.17 3.80 -11.73
C GLU A 207 9.01 2.98 -12.29
N ASP A 208 7.90 2.89 -11.56
CA ASP A 208 6.65 2.28 -12.00
C ASP A 208 6.03 3.09 -13.13
N ARG A 209 6.04 4.43 -13.04
CA ARG A 209 5.60 5.29 -14.15
C ARG A 209 6.41 5.02 -15.42
N ARG A 210 7.74 4.99 -15.32
CA ARG A 210 8.64 4.67 -16.44
C ARG A 210 8.38 3.26 -16.96
N THR A 211 8.14 2.30 -16.07
CA THR A 211 7.82 0.91 -16.44
C THR A 211 6.51 0.82 -17.21
N ALA A 212 5.47 1.52 -16.75
CA ALA A 212 4.18 1.58 -17.41
C ALA A 212 4.29 2.14 -18.84
N ILE A 213 5.05 3.23 -19.01
CA ILE A 213 5.29 3.84 -20.32
C ILE A 213 6.10 2.89 -21.22
N ARG A 214 7.23 2.35 -20.72
CA ARG A 214 8.09 1.42 -21.48
C ARG A 214 7.34 0.17 -21.94
N ARG A 215 6.49 -0.38 -21.07
CA ARG A 215 5.67 -1.56 -21.38
C ARG A 215 4.39 -1.22 -22.13
N ARG A 216 4.19 0.04 -22.54
CA ARG A 216 2.99 0.52 -23.24
C ARG A 216 1.70 0.14 -22.50
N ILE A 217 1.72 0.22 -21.17
CA ILE A 217 0.52 0.00 -20.34
C ILE A 217 -0.41 1.19 -20.48
N VAL A 218 0.13 2.41 -20.44
CA VAL A 218 -0.61 3.67 -20.55
C VAL A 218 0.26 4.74 -21.22
N GLY A 219 -0.37 5.67 -21.94
CA GLY A 219 0.30 6.79 -22.59
C GLY A 219 0.90 7.78 -21.58
N PRO A 220 1.99 8.50 -21.93
CA PRO A 220 2.67 9.44 -21.04
C PRO A 220 1.79 10.63 -20.60
N ASP A 221 0.76 10.94 -21.38
CA ASP A 221 -0.27 11.97 -21.18
C ASP A 221 -1.33 11.56 -20.15
N LYS A 222 -1.49 10.25 -19.90
CA LYS A 222 -2.49 9.68 -18.97
C LYS A 222 -1.88 9.12 -17.69
N ILE A 223 -0.63 9.45 -17.38
CA ILE A 223 0.07 8.94 -16.20
C ILE A 223 0.95 10.00 -15.52
N VAL A 224 0.80 10.11 -14.21
CA VAL A 224 1.56 11.03 -13.35
C VAL A 224 2.16 10.30 -12.15
N THR A 225 3.24 10.84 -11.60
CA THR A 225 3.80 10.36 -10.33
C THR A 225 3.32 11.27 -9.22
N ILE A 226 2.70 10.69 -8.19
CA ILE A 226 2.38 11.37 -6.93
C ILE A 226 2.84 10.43 -5.83
N HIS A 227 3.98 10.75 -5.20
CA HIS A 227 4.51 9.97 -4.10
C HIS A 227 3.54 9.92 -2.93
N ASN A 228 3.50 8.79 -2.23
CA ASN A 228 2.82 8.75 -0.94
C ASN A 228 3.48 9.75 0.02
N GLY A 229 2.65 10.42 0.81
CA GLY A 229 3.09 11.28 1.89
C GLY A 229 2.64 10.75 3.24
N ILE A 230 3.30 11.22 4.29
CA ILE A 230 2.95 10.92 5.69
C ILE A 230 2.87 12.20 6.52
N ASP A 231 2.06 12.18 7.58
CA ASP A 231 2.08 13.22 8.61
C ASP A 231 3.34 13.07 9.47
N VAL A 232 4.38 13.83 9.12
CA VAL A 232 5.65 13.87 9.85
C VAL A 232 5.46 14.36 11.29
N GLY A 233 4.46 15.22 11.53
CA GLY A 233 4.17 15.78 12.85
C GLY A 233 3.80 14.71 13.89
N ARG A 234 3.19 13.61 13.44
CA ARG A 234 2.82 12.46 14.29
C ARG A 234 4.02 11.78 14.97
N PHE A 235 5.22 11.93 14.42
CA PHE A 235 6.45 11.30 14.93
C PHE A 235 7.29 12.23 15.80
N VAL A 236 6.96 13.53 15.84
CA VAL A 236 7.70 14.51 16.63
C VAL A 236 7.36 14.33 18.11
N GLY A 237 8.40 14.17 18.94
CA GLY A 237 8.25 14.06 20.40
C GLY A 237 7.76 12.71 20.91
N ALA A 238 7.56 11.71 20.04
CA ALA A 238 7.25 10.35 20.45
C ALA A 238 8.39 9.78 21.31
N ARG A 239 8.04 9.04 22.37
CA ARG A 239 9.00 8.43 23.30
C ARG A 239 8.88 6.93 23.28
N GLY A 240 10.02 6.24 23.23
CA GLY A 240 10.09 4.78 23.20
C GLY A 240 10.12 4.10 24.57
N ASP A 241 10.14 4.87 25.66
CA ASP A 241 10.39 4.39 27.03
C ASP A 241 9.35 3.35 27.50
N SER A 242 8.09 3.48 27.06
CA SER A 242 7.05 2.50 27.36
C SER A 242 7.29 1.18 26.64
N VAL A 243 7.64 1.24 25.36
CA VAL A 243 7.91 0.06 24.52
C VAL A 243 9.16 -0.66 25.00
N ARG A 244 10.25 0.05 25.34
CA ARG A 244 11.46 -0.58 25.88
C ARG A 244 11.18 -1.32 27.20
N ARG A 245 10.36 -0.76 28.09
CA ARG A 245 9.94 -1.41 29.33
C ARG A 245 9.02 -2.62 29.08
N GLU A 246 8.08 -2.51 28.15
CA GLU A 246 7.20 -3.62 27.75
C GLU A 246 8.03 -4.83 27.25
N LEU A 247 9.11 -4.56 26.53
CA LEU A 247 10.02 -5.58 26.00
C LEU A 247 11.10 -6.03 27.00
N ALA A 248 11.06 -5.53 28.24
CA ALA A 248 12.06 -5.79 29.28
C ALA A 248 13.51 -5.55 28.81
N LEU A 249 13.73 -4.50 28.01
CA LEU A 249 15.04 -4.14 27.51
C LEU A 249 15.84 -3.41 28.58
N GLY A 250 17.09 -3.86 28.80
CA GLY A 250 18.05 -3.12 29.61
C GLY A 250 18.52 -1.83 28.92
N ASP A 251 19.15 -0.93 29.68
CA ASP A 251 19.59 0.38 29.18
C ASP A 251 20.60 0.26 28.02
N ASP A 252 21.43 -0.79 28.03
CA ASP A 252 22.43 -1.06 26.99
C ASP A 252 21.90 -1.85 25.79
N ALA A 253 20.62 -2.29 25.83
CA ALA A 253 20.07 -3.13 24.77
C ALA A 253 19.86 -2.32 23.47
N LEU A 254 20.36 -2.88 22.37
CA LEU A 254 20.17 -2.34 21.03
C LEU A 254 18.91 -2.96 20.41
N LEU A 255 17.93 -2.11 20.08
CA LEU A 255 16.67 -2.54 19.47
C LEU A 255 16.66 -2.25 17.97
N ILE A 256 16.74 -3.31 17.17
CA ILE A 256 16.61 -3.26 15.72
C ILE A 256 15.16 -3.54 15.36
N GLY A 257 14.47 -2.53 14.82
CA GLY A 257 13.05 -2.60 14.50
C GLY A 257 12.75 -2.88 13.04
N THR A 258 11.69 -3.63 12.77
CA THR A 258 11.08 -3.71 11.44
C THR A 258 9.56 -3.67 11.55
N VAL A 259 8.92 -2.96 10.63
CA VAL A 259 7.46 -2.77 10.62
C VAL A 259 6.88 -3.17 9.27
N GLY A 260 5.91 -4.08 9.29
CA GLY A 260 5.13 -4.45 8.12
C GLY A 260 4.40 -5.77 8.28
N ARG A 261 3.49 -6.03 7.33
CA ARG A 261 2.80 -7.32 7.25
C ARG A 261 3.78 -8.48 7.13
N LEU A 262 3.65 -9.51 7.97
CA LEU A 262 4.46 -10.74 7.92
C LEU A 262 4.10 -11.58 6.68
N ALA A 263 4.59 -11.15 5.52
CA ALA A 263 4.30 -11.69 4.20
C ALA A 263 5.58 -11.83 3.37
N PRO A 264 5.62 -12.71 2.33
CA PRO A 264 6.84 -13.00 1.57
C PRO A 264 7.51 -11.74 1.00
N GLN A 265 6.69 -10.77 0.59
CA GLN A 265 7.11 -9.47 0.10
C GLN A 265 8.08 -8.75 1.05
N LYS A 266 7.86 -8.80 2.36
CA LYS A 266 8.63 -8.02 3.32
C LYS A 266 10.01 -8.58 3.62
N GLY A 267 10.28 -9.83 3.23
CA GLY A 267 11.62 -10.42 3.31
C GLY A 267 12.15 -10.64 4.72
N PHE A 268 11.28 -10.69 5.75
CA PHE A 268 11.71 -10.86 7.16
C PHE A 268 12.54 -12.13 7.41
N ALA A 269 12.33 -13.18 6.61
CA ALA A 269 13.16 -14.38 6.67
C ALA A 269 14.64 -14.12 6.32
N HIS A 270 14.95 -13.08 5.54
CA HIS A 270 16.33 -12.67 5.28
C HIS A 270 16.91 -11.89 6.45
N LEU A 271 16.10 -11.11 7.17
CA LEU A 271 16.53 -10.44 8.39
C LEU A 271 16.82 -11.46 9.50
N LEU A 272 15.93 -12.45 9.72
CA LEU A 272 16.18 -13.53 10.69
C LEU A 272 17.51 -14.25 10.44
N ARG A 273 17.80 -14.58 9.17
CA ARG A 273 19.08 -15.19 8.77
C ARG A 273 20.29 -14.27 8.93
N ALA A 274 20.10 -12.96 9.07
CA ALA A 274 21.17 -12.00 9.35
C ALA A 274 21.49 -11.93 10.86
N ILE A 275 20.52 -12.24 11.73
CA ILE A 275 20.65 -12.10 13.19
C ILE A 275 21.87 -12.83 13.76
N PRO A 276 22.15 -14.11 13.43
CA PRO A 276 23.32 -14.80 13.99
C PRO A 276 24.66 -14.09 13.71
N LEU A 277 24.79 -13.39 12.59
CA LEU A 277 26.00 -12.63 12.25
C LEU A 277 26.12 -11.35 13.10
N VAL A 278 24.99 -10.70 13.39
CA VAL A 278 24.95 -9.54 14.29
C VAL A 278 25.26 -9.95 15.72
N LEU A 279 24.63 -11.02 16.21
CA LEU A 279 24.81 -11.50 17.59
C LEU A 279 26.21 -12.00 17.93
N ARG A 280 27.00 -12.42 16.93
CA ARG A 280 28.43 -12.76 17.12
C ARG A 280 29.26 -11.57 17.59
N GLN A 281 28.85 -10.35 17.26
CA GLN A 281 29.56 -9.11 17.61
C GLN A 281 28.81 -8.32 18.68
N HIS A 282 27.48 -8.37 18.65
CA HIS A 282 26.57 -7.64 19.54
C HIS A 282 25.53 -8.58 20.18
N PRO A 283 25.91 -9.41 21.17
CA PRO A 283 25.01 -10.35 21.82
C PRO A 283 23.83 -9.68 22.57
N GLU A 284 23.97 -8.40 22.90
CA GLU A 284 22.94 -7.55 23.50
C GLU A 284 21.83 -7.13 22.52
N ALA A 285 22.03 -7.32 21.20
CA ALA A 285 21.06 -6.91 20.20
C ALA A 285 19.73 -7.67 20.32
N ARG A 286 18.64 -6.94 20.08
CA ARG A 286 17.25 -7.41 20.09
C ARG A 286 16.55 -6.95 18.83
N PHE A 287 15.62 -7.76 18.33
CA PHE A 287 14.95 -7.54 17.05
C PHE A 287 13.45 -7.49 17.26
N ALA A 288 12.81 -6.37 16.93
CA ALA A 288 11.36 -6.22 16.99
C ALA A 288 10.73 -6.40 15.60
N PHE A 289 9.92 -7.45 15.44
CA PHE A 289 9.10 -7.71 14.27
C PHE A 289 7.67 -7.22 14.55
N VAL A 290 7.33 -6.06 13.98
CA VAL A 290 6.06 -5.37 14.24
C VAL A 290 5.12 -5.56 13.04
N GLY A 291 3.98 -6.18 13.30
CA GLY A 291 2.95 -6.50 12.32
C GLY A 291 2.47 -7.93 12.45
N ASP A 292 1.38 -8.25 11.77
CA ASP A 292 0.81 -9.59 11.68
C ASP A 292 0.87 -10.10 10.23
N GLY A 293 0.65 -11.39 10.03
CA GLY A 293 0.54 -11.93 8.69
C GLY A 293 0.63 -13.45 8.60
N PRO A 294 0.40 -13.98 7.40
CA PRO A 294 0.36 -15.44 7.18
C PRO A 294 1.68 -16.14 7.50
N LEU A 295 2.82 -15.44 7.47
CA LEU A 295 4.13 -16.04 7.73
C LEU A 295 4.55 -16.01 9.20
N GLU A 296 3.68 -15.60 10.14
CA GLU A 296 4.09 -15.45 11.54
C GLU A 296 4.64 -16.75 12.13
N ALA A 297 3.93 -17.88 11.94
CA ALA A 297 4.34 -19.18 12.44
C ALA A 297 5.69 -19.61 11.82
N GLU A 298 5.80 -19.55 10.49
CA GLU A 298 7.04 -19.91 9.76
C GLU A 298 8.25 -19.05 10.19
N LEU A 299 8.04 -17.76 10.47
CA LEU A 299 9.11 -16.88 10.93
C LEU A 299 9.56 -17.20 12.36
N LYS A 300 8.64 -17.57 13.26
CA LYS A 300 8.95 -18.01 14.62
C LYS A 300 9.69 -19.36 14.62
N GLU A 301 9.27 -20.29 13.78
CA GLU A 301 9.97 -21.56 13.56
C GLU A 301 11.39 -21.34 13.04
N LEU A 302 11.56 -20.48 12.03
CA LEU A 302 12.89 -20.13 11.51
C LEU A 302 13.78 -19.46 12.58
N ALA A 303 13.22 -18.63 13.46
CA ALA A 303 13.97 -18.04 14.57
C ALA A 303 14.47 -19.12 15.56
N ALA A 304 13.66 -20.15 15.81
CA ALA A 304 14.03 -21.29 16.66
C ALA A 304 15.10 -22.16 16.00
N GLU A 305 14.96 -22.48 14.71
CA GLU A 305 15.96 -23.21 13.93
C GLU A 305 17.33 -22.50 13.93
N LEU A 306 17.31 -21.17 13.84
CA LEU A 306 18.52 -20.35 13.89
C LEU A 306 19.05 -20.12 15.31
N SER A 307 18.36 -20.61 16.34
CA SER A 307 18.70 -20.42 17.76
C SER A 307 18.77 -18.93 18.17
N VAL A 308 17.86 -18.10 17.65
CA VAL A 308 17.79 -16.65 17.92
C VAL A 308 16.44 -16.19 18.47
N SER A 309 15.57 -17.13 18.86
CA SER A 309 14.22 -16.83 19.36
C SER A 309 14.21 -15.86 20.54
N GLU A 310 15.15 -15.99 21.48
CA GLU A 310 15.24 -15.14 22.67
C GLU A 310 15.64 -13.69 22.34
N ASN A 311 16.22 -13.45 21.16
CA ASN A 311 16.57 -12.13 20.67
C ASN A 311 15.45 -11.50 19.83
N CYS A 312 14.37 -12.22 19.53
CA CYS A 312 13.31 -11.80 18.62
C CYS A 312 12.00 -11.53 19.37
N HIS A 313 11.48 -10.31 19.23
CA HIS A 313 10.17 -9.93 19.74
C HIS A 313 9.17 -9.80 18.58
N PHE A 314 8.20 -10.71 18.51
CA PHE A 314 7.09 -10.65 17.56
C PHE A 314 5.91 -9.93 18.21
N LEU A 315 5.67 -8.66 17.83
CA LEU A 315 4.75 -7.77 18.55
C LEU A 315 3.33 -7.76 18.00
N GLY A 316 3.08 -8.50 16.92
CA GLY A 316 1.79 -8.49 16.23
C GLY A 316 1.43 -7.09 15.69
N PHE A 317 0.14 -6.87 15.41
CA PHE A 317 -0.34 -5.58 14.92
C PHE A 317 -0.31 -4.50 16.01
N ARG A 318 0.42 -3.42 15.75
CA ARG A 318 0.56 -2.24 16.65
C ARG A 318 -0.07 -0.99 16.03
N ARG A 319 -0.58 -0.09 16.88
CA ARG A 319 -1.21 1.20 16.46
C ARG A 319 -0.39 2.43 16.82
N ASP A 320 0.48 2.27 17.81
CA ASP A 320 1.43 3.22 18.39
C ASP A 320 2.81 3.11 17.71
N ILE A 321 2.78 3.12 16.36
CA ILE A 321 3.98 3.06 15.53
C ILE A 321 4.99 4.19 15.84
N PRO A 322 4.59 5.44 16.15
CA PRO A 322 5.54 6.47 16.59
C PRO A 322 6.38 6.05 17.80
N GLU A 323 5.76 5.46 18.82
CA GLU A 323 6.40 5.00 20.05
C GLU A 323 7.29 3.78 19.79
N VAL A 324 6.83 2.83 18.97
CA VAL A 324 7.63 1.68 18.52
C VAL A 324 8.89 2.13 17.80
N LEU A 325 8.77 3.03 16.82
CA LEU A 325 9.92 3.54 16.08
C LEU A 325 10.83 4.37 16.99
N ALA A 326 10.27 5.19 17.88
CA ALA A 326 11.05 5.94 18.87
C ALA A 326 11.91 5.03 19.74
N ALA A 327 11.43 3.83 20.08
CA ALA A 327 12.18 2.83 20.85
C ALA A 327 13.33 2.19 20.08
N CYS A 328 13.27 2.12 18.75
CA CYS A 328 14.30 1.47 17.93
C CYS A 328 15.57 2.33 17.82
N ASP A 329 16.72 1.67 17.79
CA ASP A 329 18.03 2.27 17.50
C ASP A 329 18.32 2.26 15.99
N VAL A 330 17.97 1.17 15.30
CA VAL A 330 18.08 1.02 13.84
C VAL A 330 16.77 0.48 13.29
N PHE A 331 16.31 1.03 12.17
CA PHE A 331 15.17 0.49 11.43
C PHE A 331 15.64 -0.30 10.20
N VAL A 332 15.10 -1.51 10.02
CA VAL A 332 15.44 -2.38 8.89
C VAL A 332 14.22 -2.67 8.04
N LEU A 333 14.34 -2.48 6.73
CA LEU A 333 13.31 -2.82 5.75
C LEU A 333 13.85 -3.79 4.69
N PRO A 334 13.79 -5.12 4.94
CA PRO A 334 14.40 -6.14 4.09
C PRO A 334 13.52 -6.55 2.89
N SER A 335 12.67 -5.64 2.39
CA SER A 335 11.61 -5.96 1.44
C SER A 335 12.14 -6.42 0.08
N LEU A 336 11.43 -7.33 -0.57
CA LEU A 336 11.81 -7.90 -1.86
C LEU A 336 11.16 -7.14 -3.03
N TRP A 337 9.98 -6.57 -2.83
CA TRP A 337 9.33 -5.69 -3.81
C TRP A 337 8.34 -4.75 -3.10
N GLU A 338 8.29 -3.48 -3.50
CA GLU A 338 7.39 -2.45 -2.95
C GLU A 338 7.19 -1.36 -4.00
N GLY A 339 6.02 -0.73 -4.01
CA GLY A 339 5.80 0.51 -4.77
C GLY A 339 6.47 1.69 -4.07
N LEU A 340 6.00 2.07 -2.90
CA LEU A 340 6.64 3.05 -2.02
C LEU A 340 6.25 2.73 -0.57
N SER A 341 7.23 2.33 0.24
CA SER A 341 6.94 1.82 1.59
C SER A 341 6.59 2.95 2.55
N ILE A 342 5.35 2.96 3.06
CA ILE A 342 4.94 3.91 4.11
C ILE A 342 5.78 3.72 5.38
N THR A 343 6.08 2.49 5.76
CA THR A 343 6.86 2.22 6.99
C THR A 343 8.30 2.72 6.89
N LEU A 344 8.84 2.82 5.67
CA LEU A 344 10.12 3.49 5.44
C LEU A 344 10.00 4.99 5.73
N LEU A 345 8.97 5.65 5.18
CA LEU A 345 8.72 7.07 5.43
C LEU A 345 8.49 7.34 6.92
N GLU A 346 7.73 6.48 7.60
CA GLU A 346 7.47 6.59 9.05
C GLU A 346 8.78 6.50 9.86
N ALA A 347 9.66 5.55 9.53
CA ALA A 347 10.99 5.44 10.16
C ALA A 347 11.85 6.68 9.90
N MET A 348 11.81 7.23 8.69
CA MET A 348 12.50 8.49 8.37
C MET A 348 11.92 9.66 9.17
N ALA A 349 10.60 9.73 9.33
CA ALA A 349 9.95 10.79 10.10
C ALA A 349 10.30 10.69 11.58
N ALA A 350 10.47 9.49 12.12
CA ALA A 350 11.00 9.24 13.45
C ALA A 350 12.52 9.50 13.58
N GLY A 351 13.19 9.93 12.50
CA GLY A 351 14.62 10.26 12.50
C GLY A 351 15.52 9.04 12.70
N LYS A 352 15.04 7.84 12.34
CA LYS A 352 15.76 6.60 12.62
C LYS A 352 16.86 6.36 11.57
N PRO A 353 18.04 5.86 11.98
CA PRO A 353 18.99 5.25 11.07
C PRO A 353 18.33 4.07 10.34
N ILE A 354 18.52 3.97 9.03
CA ILE A 354 17.80 3.03 8.17
C ILE A 354 18.76 2.13 7.42
N VAL A 355 18.47 0.82 7.45
CA VAL A 355 18.97 -0.16 6.49
C VAL A 355 17.79 -0.66 5.66
N ALA A 356 17.82 -0.46 4.35
CA ALA A 356 16.75 -0.92 3.46
C ALA A 356 17.33 -1.67 2.27
N THR A 357 16.57 -2.61 1.72
CA THR A 357 16.97 -3.23 0.45
C THR A 357 16.88 -2.24 -0.71
N GLY A 358 17.83 -2.31 -1.63
CA GLY A 358 17.89 -1.51 -2.85
C GLY A 358 16.88 -1.96 -3.91
N ILE A 359 15.59 -1.97 -3.57
CA ILE A 359 14.48 -2.19 -4.51
C ILE A 359 13.94 -0.85 -5.04
N LYS A 360 13.17 -0.90 -6.12
CA LYS A 360 12.61 0.25 -6.84
C LYS A 360 12.06 1.34 -5.92
N GLY A 361 11.06 0.99 -5.10
CA GLY A 361 10.42 1.94 -4.19
C GLY A 361 11.36 2.54 -3.14
N ASN A 362 12.31 1.76 -2.62
CA ASN A 362 13.23 2.23 -1.59
C ASN A 362 14.31 3.16 -2.17
N ARG A 363 14.81 2.88 -3.38
CA ARG A 363 15.80 3.73 -4.08
C ARG A 363 15.27 5.12 -4.44
N GLU A 364 13.96 5.29 -4.50
CA GLU A 364 13.35 6.58 -4.77
C GLU A 364 13.40 7.53 -3.56
N VAL A 365 13.49 6.95 -2.37
CA VAL A 365 13.44 7.62 -1.08
C VAL A 365 14.84 7.74 -0.47
N ILE A 366 15.60 6.64 -0.51
CA ILE A 366 16.94 6.52 0.08
C ILE A 366 18.01 6.76 -0.98
N THR A 367 18.88 7.72 -0.68
CA THR A 367 20.18 7.90 -1.32
C THR A 367 21.22 7.24 -0.41
N ASP A 368 21.82 6.17 -0.93
CA ASP A 368 22.76 5.33 -0.19
C ASP A 368 23.91 6.14 0.43
N GLY A 369 24.20 5.88 1.70
CA GLY A 369 25.22 6.58 2.48
C GLY A 369 24.89 8.04 2.85
N VAL A 370 23.74 8.57 2.43
CA VAL A 370 23.35 9.97 2.70
C VAL A 370 22.19 10.07 3.69
N ASN A 371 21.14 9.27 3.49
CA ASN A 371 19.93 9.29 4.34
C ASN A 371 19.44 7.87 4.69
N GLY A 372 20.35 6.90 4.61
CA GLY A 372 20.14 5.49 4.89
C GLY A 372 21.16 4.63 4.13
N LEU A 373 21.23 3.34 4.46
CA LEU A 373 22.06 2.37 3.76
C LEU A 373 21.18 1.46 2.89
N LEU A 374 21.61 1.24 1.64
CA LEU A 374 20.98 0.32 0.72
C LEU A 374 21.77 -0.99 0.60
N VAL A 375 21.09 -2.10 0.85
CA VAL A 375 21.67 -3.45 0.75
C VAL A 375 21.04 -4.25 -0.40
N ARG A 376 21.70 -5.31 -0.82
CA ARG A 376 21.19 -6.20 -1.87
C ARG A 376 19.97 -6.99 -1.35
N PRO A 377 18.87 -7.06 -2.13
CA PRO A 377 17.74 -7.91 -1.78
C PRO A 377 18.16 -9.38 -1.64
N LYS A 378 17.57 -10.10 -0.67
CA LYS A 378 17.84 -11.51 -0.36
C LYS A 378 19.23 -11.82 0.21
N ASP A 379 20.02 -10.80 0.51
CA ASP A 379 21.37 -10.97 1.04
C ASP A 379 21.41 -10.69 2.56
N SER A 380 21.38 -11.77 3.34
CA SER A 380 21.42 -11.69 4.81
C SER A 380 22.78 -11.23 5.35
N ALA A 381 23.88 -11.49 4.64
CA ALA A 381 25.20 -11.06 5.09
C ALA A 381 25.38 -9.55 4.89
N ASP A 382 24.90 -9.03 3.76
CA ASP A 382 24.90 -7.59 3.46
C ASP A 382 23.99 -6.82 4.44
N LEU A 383 22.81 -7.39 4.77
CA LEU A 383 21.95 -6.88 5.84
C LEU A 383 22.68 -6.82 7.19
N ALA A 384 23.32 -7.92 7.61
CA ALA A 384 24.03 -7.97 8.88
C ALA A 384 25.15 -6.93 8.95
N ARG A 385 25.97 -6.82 7.88
CA ARG A 385 27.07 -5.84 7.81
C ARG A 385 26.56 -4.41 7.97
N ALA A 386 25.49 -4.03 7.25
CA ALA A 386 24.94 -2.68 7.35
C ALA A 386 24.30 -2.39 8.72
N ILE A 387 23.71 -3.40 9.38
CA ILE A 387 23.19 -3.25 10.75
C ILE A 387 24.34 -3.01 11.73
N ILE A 388 25.40 -3.83 11.67
CA ILE A 388 26.59 -3.70 12.52
C ILE A 388 27.24 -2.32 12.31
N GLU A 389 27.40 -1.88 11.06
CA GLU A 389 27.97 -0.57 10.72
C GLU A 389 27.23 0.59 11.42
N LEU A 390 25.89 0.55 11.48
CA LEU A 390 25.12 1.60 12.16
C LEU A 390 25.10 1.47 13.68
N ILE A 391 25.30 0.27 14.21
CA ILE A 391 25.40 0.02 15.65
C ILE A 391 26.74 0.53 16.19
N GLU A 392 27.84 0.27 15.47
CA GLU A 392 29.20 0.61 15.88
C GLU A 392 29.48 2.12 15.73
N ASP A 393 29.02 2.75 14.64
CA ASP A 393 29.20 4.18 14.39
C ASP A 393 27.92 4.97 14.69
N ARG A 394 27.68 5.22 15.98
CA ARG A 394 26.47 5.91 16.47
C ARG A 394 26.34 7.34 15.95
N GLU A 395 27.44 8.06 15.77
CA GLU A 395 27.40 9.42 15.22
C GLU A 395 26.97 9.40 13.75
N ARG A 396 27.54 8.51 12.94
CA ARG A 396 27.10 8.34 11.56
C ARG A 396 25.64 7.90 11.48
N ALA A 397 25.21 6.96 12.33
CA ALA A 397 23.83 6.53 12.39
C ALA A 397 22.88 7.72 12.68
N ARG A 398 23.20 8.54 13.69
CA ARG A 398 22.45 9.76 14.02
C ARG A 398 22.37 10.71 12.82
N LEU A 399 23.50 11.00 12.17
CA LEU A 399 23.54 11.89 10.99
C LEU A 399 22.69 11.36 9.84
N LEU A 400 22.72 10.05 9.55
CA LEU A 400 21.88 9.44 8.53
C LEU A 400 20.38 9.56 8.88
N GLY A 401 20.02 9.35 10.14
CA GLY A 401 18.66 9.52 10.65
C GLY A 401 18.15 10.97 10.54
N GLU A 402 18.99 11.96 10.82
CA GLU A 402 18.67 13.38 10.64
C GLU A 402 18.45 13.74 9.16
N LYS A 403 19.30 13.24 8.27
CA LYS A 403 19.16 13.43 6.82
C LYS A 403 17.92 12.71 6.28
N ALA A 404 17.58 11.54 6.83
CA ALA A 404 16.33 10.85 6.55
C ALA A 404 15.12 11.71 6.93
N HIS A 405 15.09 12.24 8.14
CA HIS A 405 14.03 13.13 8.62
C HIS A 405 13.89 14.39 7.74
N GLN A 406 15.00 15.03 7.39
CA GLN A 406 14.99 16.19 6.48
C GLN A 406 14.45 15.83 5.08
N THR A 407 14.78 14.64 4.58
CA THR A 407 14.31 14.17 3.26
C THR A 407 12.79 13.98 3.28
N VAL A 408 12.27 13.23 4.25
CA VAL A 408 10.83 12.93 4.31
C VAL A 408 10.00 14.19 4.48
N ARG A 409 10.43 15.11 5.36
CA ARG A 409 9.76 16.41 5.59
C ARG A 409 9.68 17.28 4.34
N ARG A 410 10.69 17.21 3.46
CA ARG A 410 10.75 18.06 2.24
C ARG A 410 10.02 17.44 1.05
N ARG A 411 10.07 16.11 0.91
CA ARG A 411 9.67 15.42 -0.34
C ARG A 411 8.42 14.56 -0.21
N PHE A 412 8.10 14.09 0.99
CA PHE A 412 7.08 13.06 1.24
C PHE A 412 6.09 13.50 2.33
N ASP A 413 5.73 14.79 2.32
CA ASP A 413 4.71 15.36 3.20
C ASP A 413 3.29 14.98 2.73
N GLU A 414 2.43 14.59 3.66
CA GLU A 414 1.04 14.21 3.38
C GLU A 414 0.24 15.33 2.70
N ARG A 415 0.36 16.58 3.15
CA ARG A 415 -0.39 17.71 2.58
C ARG A 415 0.01 17.94 1.13
N ALA A 416 1.31 17.91 0.83
CA ALA A 416 1.81 18.04 -0.53
C ALA A 416 1.31 16.90 -1.45
N MET A 417 1.21 15.68 -0.93
CA MET A 417 0.62 14.54 -1.66
C MET A 417 -0.87 14.74 -1.92
N LEU A 418 -1.62 15.20 -0.92
CA LEU A 418 -3.06 15.45 -1.02
C LEU A 418 -3.34 16.57 -2.05
N GLU A 419 -2.61 17.68 -1.98
CA GLU A 419 -2.74 18.81 -2.91
C GLU A 419 -2.53 18.36 -4.37
N LYS A 420 -1.45 17.62 -4.65
CA LYS A 420 -1.19 17.06 -5.99
C LYS A 420 -2.30 16.11 -6.44
N THR A 421 -2.85 15.31 -5.53
CA THR A 421 -3.94 14.37 -5.83
C THR A 421 -5.24 15.13 -6.17
N LEU A 422 -5.56 16.20 -5.43
CA LEU A 422 -6.72 17.04 -5.69
C LEU A 422 -6.57 17.81 -7.02
N GLN A 423 -5.37 18.30 -7.34
CA GLN A 423 -5.07 18.91 -8.65
C GLN A 423 -5.27 17.90 -9.79
N ALA A 424 -4.82 16.66 -9.61
CA ALA A 424 -5.02 15.58 -10.56
C ALA A 424 -6.52 15.25 -10.77
N TYR A 425 -7.32 15.26 -9.70
CA TYR A 425 -8.77 15.12 -9.79
C TYR A 425 -9.40 16.26 -10.59
N ALA A 426 -9.04 17.50 -10.29
CA ALA A 426 -9.57 18.68 -10.98
C ALA A 426 -9.22 18.66 -12.48
N ALA A 427 -7.99 18.28 -12.83
CA ALA A 427 -7.56 18.14 -14.22
C ALA A 427 -8.36 17.05 -14.96
N ALA A 428 -8.53 15.88 -14.34
CA ALA A 428 -9.28 14.77 -14.92
C ALA A 428 -10.79 15.12 -15.10
N MET A 429 -11.39 15.83 -14.14
CA MET A 429 -12.77 16.31 -14.27
C MET A 429 -12.94 17.38 -15.35
N ALA A 430 -11.98 18.30 -15.49
CA ALA A 430 -12.03 19.35 -16.51
C ALA A 430 -11.94 18.78 -17.94
N GLY A 431 -11.20 17.69 -18.12
CA GLY A 431 -11.15 16.91 -19.35
C GLY A 431 -12.41 16.08 -19.63
N SER A 432 -13.31 15.93 -18.66
CA SER A 432 -14.54 15.14 -18.83
C SER A 432 -15.51 15.79 -19.81
N ALA A 433 -16.29 14.99 -20.54
CA ALA A 433 -17.29 15.48 -21.49
C ALA A 433 -18.54 16.11 -20.82
N SER A 434 -18.66 16.05 -19.48
CA SER A 434 -19.86 16.49 -18.75
C SER A 434 -19.80 17.99 -18.41
N PRO A 435 -20.74 18.82 -18.89
CA PRO A 435 -20.77 20.26 -18.59
C PRO A 435 -20.96 20.57 -17.10
N GLU A 436 -21.78 19.79 -16.39
CA GLU A 436 -22.00 19.93 -14.94
C GLU A 436 -20.72 19.64 -14.15
N LEU A 437 -19.90 18.67 -14.57
CA LEU A 437 -18.61 18.38 -13.95
C LEU A 437 -17.56 19.44 -14.27
N LYS A 438 -17.59 20.05 -15.46
CA LYS A 438 -16.75 21.22 -15.73
C LYS A 438 -17.13 22.39 -14.82
N LEU A 439 -18.42 22.55 -14.47
CA LEU A 439 -18.89 23.55 -13.52
C LEU A 439 -18.47 23.20 -12.09
N LYS A 440 -18.68 21.96 -11.62
CA LYS A 440 -18.18 21.49 -10.31
C LYS A 440 -16.67 21.57 -10.21
N ALA A 441 -15.93 21.25 -11.28
CA ALA A 441 -14.49 21.43 -11.35
C ALA A 441 -14.10 22.91 -11.31
N LYS A 442 -14.95 23.81 -11.82
CA LYS A 442 -14.79 25.27 -11.71
C LYS A 442 -15.14 25.80 -10.31
N GLU A 443 -16.06 25.18 -9.59
CA GLU A 443 -16.34 25.45 -8.16
C GLU A 443 -15.23 24.87 -7.27
N VAL A 444 -14.66 23.72 -7.65
CA VAL A 444 -13.41 23.20 -7.11
C VAL A 444 -12.21 24.10 -7.49
N LYS A 445 -12.29 24.83 -8.62
CA LYS A 445 -11.40 25.96 -8.98
C LYS A 445 -11.81 27.31 -8.36
N ALA A 446 -12.98 27.41 -7.71
CA ALA A 446 -13.34 28.52 -6.83
C ALA A 446 -12.81 28.17 -5.45
N CYS A 447 -11.48 28.13 -5.40
CA CYS A 447 -10.70 27.54 -4.34
C CYS A 447 -10.63 28.45 -3.09
N PRO A 448 -10.85 27.92 -1.87
CA PRO A 448 -10.09 28.32 -0.67
C PRO A 448 -8.55 28.15 -0.84
N TRP A 449 -8.14 27.45 -1.89
CA TRP A 449 -6.78 27.13 -2.34
C TRP A 449 -6.14 28.19 -3.26
N ALA A 450 -6.83 29.28 -3.60
CA ALA A 450 -6.26 30.37 -4.40
C ALA A 450 -5.20 31.19 -3.65
N GLY A 451 -4.99 30.91 -2.35
CA GLY A 451 -4.03 31.60 -1.48
C GLY A 451 -2.71 30.85 -1.23
N TYR A 452 -2.47 29.69 -1.85
CA TYR A 452 -1.18 29.01 -1.72
C TYR A 452 -0.21 29.52 -2.79
N PRO A 453 0.97 30.02 -2.42
CA PRO A 453 1.93 30.51 -3.40
C PRO A 453 2.26 29.39 -4.39
N THR A 454 2.02 29.64 -5.68
CA THR A 454 2.81 29.00 -6.73
C THR A 454 4.23 29.50 -6.52
N SER A 455 5.00 28.87 -5.63
CA SER A 455 6.42 29.16 -5.51
C SER A 455 7.03 28.95 -6.89
N GLY A 456 7.49 30.05 -7.48
CA GLY A 456 7.88 30.13 -8.87
C GLY A 456 8.92 29.08 -9.24
N SER A 457 8.54 28.22 -10.17
CA SER A 457 9.26 28.14 -11.44
C SER A 457 8.31 27.48 -12.42
N GLU A 458 7.92 28.20 -13.45
CA GLU A 458 7.42 27.62 -14.69
C GLU A 458 8.48 26.64 -15.22
N ARG A 459 8.33 25.37 -14.86
CA ARG A 459 8.84 24.26 -15.66
C ARG A 459 7.63 23.44 -16.04
N SER A 460 7.06 23.84 -17.16
CA SER A 460 6.35 22.99 -18.11
C SER A 460 6.23 21.52 -17.71
N PHE A 461 4.99 21.03 -17.66
CA PHE A 461 4.54 19.62 -17.54
C PHE A 461 5.06 18.68 -18.67
N HIS A 462 6.08 19.10 -19.41
CA HIS A 462 6.83 18.34 -20.38
C HIS A 462 8.31 18.52 -20.06
N THR A 463 8.93 17.52 -19.44
CA THR A 463 10.38 17.32 -19.60
C THR A 463 10.55 16.50 -20.87
N PRO A 464 11.11 17.05 -21.96
CA PRO A 464 11.42 16.25 -23.14
C PRO A 464 12.49 15.22 -22.77
N LEU A 465 12.28 13.98 -23.17
CA LEU A 465 13.33 12.97 -23.28
C LEU A 465 14.39 13.49 -24.25
N ARG A 466 15.53 13.97 -23.74
CA ARG A 466 16.75 14.17 -24.54
C ARG A 466 17.79 13.12 -24.16
N ASP A 467 18.00 12.21 -25.10
CA ASP A 467 19.23 11.52 -25.48
C ASP A 467 20.22 11.11 -24.38
N CYS A 468 20.00 9.91 -23.83
CA CYS A 468 21.06 9.06 -23.29
C CYS A 468 21.51 8.04 -24.35
N ARG A 469 22.08 8.52 -25.48
CA ARG A 469 22.93 7.71 -26.37
C ARG A 469 23.90 8.61 -27.15
N ARG A 470 25.14 8.70 -26.67
CA ARG A 470 26.42 8.65 -27.43
C ARG A 470 27.55 9.12 -26.52
N GLY A 471 28.61 8.31 -26.42
CA GLY A 471 29.84 8.67 -25.72
C GLY A 471 30.57 7.48 -25.11
N GLN A 472 30.94 6.49 -25.94
CA GLN A 472 31.97 5.52 -25.60
C GLN A 472 33.34 6.23 -25.48
N GLY A 473 34.18 5.75 -24.56
CA GLY A 473 35.63 5.71 -24.75
C GLY A 473 36.44 6.82 -24.09
N ALA A 474 36.92 6.57 -22.86
CA ALA A 474 38.21 7.08 -22.41
C ALA A 474 38.87 6.05 -21.49
N LEU A 475 40.00 5.55 -21.96
CA LEU A 475 40.83 4.50 -21.37
C LEU A 475 41.50 4.95 -20.06
N LEU A 476 41.58 4.03 -19.10
CA LEU A 476 42.53 4.08 -17.98
C LEU A 476 43.95 3.85 -18.52
N PRO A 477 44.98 4.61 -18.11
CA PRO A 477 46.36 4.27 -18.41
C PRO A 477 46.90 3.25 -17.39
N SER A 478 47.41 2.13 -17.90
CA SER A 478 48.31 1.23 -17.17
C SER A 478 49.73 1.81 -17.16
N PRO A 479 50.47 1.73 -16.03
CA PRO A 479 51.90 2.01 -16.05
C PRO A 479 52.65 0.73 -16.46
N ARG A 480 53.28 0.76 -17.65
CA ARG A 480 54.30 -0.23 -18.02
C ARG A 480 55.64 0.14 -17.38
N LEU A 481 56.21 -0.86 -16.72
CA LEU A 481 57.63 -1.00 -16.37
C LEU A 481 58.57 -0.60 -17.52
N ARG A 482 59.68 0.06 -17.16
CA ARG A 482 61.03 -0.17 -17.72
C ARG A 482 62.10 0.51 -16.84
N ALA A 483 62.77 -0.28 -16.02
CA ALA A 483 64.22 -0.37 -15.83
C ALA A 483 64.46 -1.52 -14.84
#